data_AF-A0A2E1WFL0-F1
#
_entry.id   AF-A0A2E1WFL0-F1
#
_cell.length_a   1.000
_cell.length_b   1.000
_cell.length_c   1.000
_cell.angle_alpha   90.00
_cell.angle_beta   90.00
_cell.angle_gamma   90.00
#
_symmetry.space_group_name_H-M   'P 1'
#
loop_
_entity.id
_entity.type
_entity.pdbx_description
1 polymer ?
#
loop_
_entity_poly.entity_id
_entity_poly.type
_entity_poly.pdbx_seq_one_letter_code
_entity_poly.pdbx_strand_id
1 'polypeptide(L)'
;MFYEDINITKRKTITNGKKYDFFIYTLVSLEHKLSGGKFGKGDTVISKVKDFKMLDDETGEMLEVKIRCSKKISDAMEGFEPKESKKVFKKCLKELENRGLVRG
;
A
#
# COMPACT_ATOMS: atom_id res chain seq x y z
N MET A 1 8.78 -13.20 15.77
CA MET A 1 8.49 -11.98 14.98
C MET A 1 7.81 -12.42 13.70
N PHE A 2 6.52 -12.73 13.78
CA PHE A 2 5.74 -13.13 12.62
C PHE A 2 4.95 -11.92 12.16
N TYR A 3 5.03 -11.62 10.87
CA TYR A 3 4.23 -10.63 10.17
C TYR A 3 2.75 -11.03 10.24
N GLU A 4 2.09 -10.84 11.39
CA GLU A 4 0.64 -11.03 11.58
C GLU A 4 -0.20 -9.93 10.88
N ASP A 5 0.43 -9.09 10.06
CA ASP A 5 -0.24 -8.22 9.10
C ASP A 5 -0.15 -8.87 7.71
N ILE A 6 -1.11 -9.75 7.42
CA ILE A 6 -1.36 -10.41 6.13
C ILE A 6 -1.86 -9.37 5.10
N ASN A 7 -1.15 -8.26 4.97
CA ASN A 7 -1.51 -7.16 4.10
C ASN A 7 -0.64 -7.11 2.84
N ILE A 8 0.43 -7.90 2.76
CA ILE A 8 1.28 -8.03 1.56
C ILE A 8 0.86 -9.27 0.77
N THR A 9 0.64 -9.12 -0.53
CA THR A 9 0.37 -10.23 -1.45
C THR A 9 1.25 -10.09 -2.69
N LYS A 10 2.09 -11.10 -2.97
CA LYS A 10 2.84 -11.16 -4.22
C LYS A 10 1.91 -11.55 -5.37
N ARG A 11 1.90 -10.77 -6.44
CA ARG A 11 1.17 -11.04 -7.68
C ARG A 11 2.17 -11.22 -8.80
N LYS A 12 2.09 -12.38 -9.44
CA LYS A 12 2.86 -12.73 -10.62
C LYS A 12 1.98 -12.48 -11.83
N THR A 13 2.36 -11.57 -12.72
CA THR A 13 1.65 -11.36 -13.99
C THR A 13 2.61 -11.47 -15.16
N ILE A 14 2.06 -11.70 -16.35
CA ILE A 14 2.83 -11.78 -17.58
C ILE A 14 2.29 -10.68 -18.49
N THR A 15 3.07 -9.63 -18.68
CA THR A 15 2.71 -8.51 -19.57
C THR A 15 3.64 -8.54 -20.77
N ASN A 16 3.06 -8.65 -21.96
CA ASN A 16 3.79 -8.64 -23.23
C ASN A 16 4.96 -9.67 -23.30
N GLY A 17 4.72 -10.88 -22.80
CA GLY A 17 5.71 -11.97 -22.78
C GLY A 17 6.79 -11.87 -21.70
N LYS A 18 6.81 -10.79 -20.89
CA LYS A 18 7.73 -10.64 -19.76
C LYS A 18 7.02 -10.93 -18.43
N LYS A 19 7.67 -11.71 -17.57
CA LYS A 19 7.25 -11.88 -16.18
C LYS A 19 7.38 -10.53 -15.47
N TYR A 20 6.30 -10.10 -14.86
CA TYR A 20 6.23 -8.87 -14.09
C TYR A 20 5.62 -9.24 -12.74
N ASP A 21 6.48 -9.40 -11.76
CA ASP A 21 6.11 -9.69 -10.40
C ASP A 21 6.01 -8.38 -9.61
N PHE A 22 4.96 -8.23 -8.82
CA PHE A 22 4.77 -7.05 -7.98
C PHE A 22 4.07 -7.43 -6.69
N PHE A 23 4.34 -6.67 -5.64
CA PHE A 23 3.64 -6.82 -4.37
C PHE A 23 2.42 -5.90 -4.33
N ILE A 24 1.37 -6.35 -3.66
CA ILE A 24 0.23 -5.52 -3.29
C ILE A 24 0.24 -5.41 -1.78
N TYR A 25 0.36 -4.17 -1.27
CA TYR A 25 0.24 -3.89 0.15
C TYR A 25 -1.11 -3.25 0.45
N THR A 26 -1.95 -3.91 1.23
CA THR A 26 -3.27 -3.42 1.64
C THR A 26 -3.18 -2.61 2.93
N LEU A 27 -3.44 -1.31 2.84
CA LEU A 27 -3.42 -0.39 3.98
C LEU A 27 -4.77 -0.30 4.70
N VAL A 28 -5.83 -0.95 4.23
CA VAL A 28 -7.20 -0.78 4.73
C VAL A 28 -7.30 -0.97 6.25
N SER A 29 -6.71 -2.05 6.76
CA SER A 29 -6.67 -2.34 8.21
C SER A 29 -5.88 -1.28 9.00
N LEU A 30 -4.82 -0.77 8.40
CA LEU A 30 -3.89 0.22 8.94
C LEU A 30 -4.54 1.62 8.98
N GLU A 31 -5.20 1.99 7.89
CA GLU A 31 -6.04 3.18 7.75
C GLU A 31 -7.18 3.15 8.75
N HIS A 32 -7.83 1.99 8.94
CA HIS A 32 -8.89 1.83 9.91
C HIS A 32 -8.41 2.12 11.34
N LYS A 33 -7.28 1.51 11.73
CA LYS A 33 -6.65 1.74 13.04
C LYS A 33 -6.21 3.20 13.22
N LEU A 34 -5.52 3.77 12.24
CA LEU A 34 -4.95 5.12 12.31
C LEU A 34 -6.00 6.25 12.25
N SER A 35 -7.14 5.97 11.62
CA SER A 35 -8.25 6.92 11.50
C SER A 35 -9.32 6.76 12.58
N GLY A 36 -9.11 5.85 13.56
CA GLY A 36 -10.11 5.56 14.59
C GLY A 36 -11.43 5.04 14.02
N GLY A 37 -11.38 4.43 12.83
CA GLY A 37 -12.53 3.84 12.18
C GLY A 37 -13.17 4.66 11.05
N LYS A 38 -12.69 5.88 10.81
CA LYS A 38 -13.25 6.84 9.85
C LYS A 38 -12.96 6.48 8.39
N PHE A 39 -11.77 5.96 8.14
CA PHE A 39 -11.30 5.36 6.89
C PHE A 39 -11.07 3.85 7.08
N GLY A 40 -10.72 3.11 6.03
CA GLY A 40 -10.51 1.66 6.14
C GLY A 40 -11.78 0.80 6.05
N LYS A 41 -12.88 1.32 5.48
CA LYS A 41 -14.15 0.60 5.25
C LYS A 41 -14.67 0.82 3.83
N GLY A 42 -15.33 -0.19 3.28
CA GLY A 42 -15.94 -0.18 1.95
C GLY A 42 -14.98 -0.56 0.84
N ASP A 43 -15.21 -0.04 -0.36
CA ASP A 43 -14.39 -0.32 -1.54
C ASP A 43 -12.92 0.05 -1.35
N THR A 44 -12.06 -0.74 -1.98
CA THR A 44 -10.61 -0.54 -1.99
C THR A 44 -10.14 -0.25 -3.39
N VAL A 45 -9.13 0.60 -3.52
CA VAL A 45 -8.54 1.00 -4.79
C VAL A 45 -7.02 0.89 -4.69
N ILE A 46 -6.39 0.57 -5.82
CA ILE A 46 -4.93 0.63 -5.91
C ILE A 46 -4.58 2.11 -6.02
N SER A 47 -3.80 2.59 -5.06
CA SER A 47 -3.25 3.94 -5.05
C SER A 47 -2.40 4.16 -6.30
N LYS A 48 -2.43 5.40 -6.81
CA LYS A 48 -1.56 5.83 -7.91
C LYS A 48 -0.09 5.91 -7.50
N VAL A 49 0.20 5.87 -6.20
CA VAL A 49 1.56 5.89 -5.62
C VAL A 49 2.28 4.59 -5.99
N LYS A 50 3.37 4.73 -6.74
CA LYS A 50 4.24 3.61 -7.18
C LYS A 50 5.68 3.76 -6.65
N ASP A 51 5.86 4.61 -5.65
CA ASP A 51 7.18 4.99 -5.15
C ASP A 51 7.84 3.91 -4.31
N PHE A 52 7.20 2.77 -4.05
CA PHE A 52 7.73 1.75 -3.15
C PHE A 52 8.19 0.51 -3.90
N LYS A 53 9.36 0.01 -3.52
CA LYS A 53 9.91 -1.27 -3.96
C LYS A 53 10.26 -2.10 -2.73
N MET A 54 10.14 -3.41 -2.86
CA MET A 54 10.49 -4.37 -1.83
C MET A 54 11.42 -5.41 -2.43
N LEU A 55 12.48 -5.74 -1.72
CA LEU A 55 13.36 -6.83 -2.09
C LEU A 55 12.59 -8.14 -1.93
N ASP A 56 12.50 -8.89 -3.02
CA ASP A 56 11.95 -10.23 -2.99
C ASP A 56 12.99 -11.20 -2.44
N ASP A 57 12.71 -11.80 -1.29
CA ASP A 57 13.64 -12.73 -0.65
C ASP A 57 13.79 -14.04 -1.47
N GLU A 58 12.80 -14.39 -2.30
CA GLU A 58 12.84 -15.58 -3.15
C GLU A 58 13.74 -15.40 -4.40
N THR A 59 13.64 -14.26 -5.10
CA THR A 59 14.38 -14.02 -6.35
C THR A 59 15.57 -13.08 -6.19
N GLY A 60 15.65 -12.32 -5.09
CA GLY A 60 16.63 -11.27 -4.87
C GLY A 60 16.35 -9.99 -5.67
N GLU A 61 15.19 -9.87 -6.32
CA GLU A 61 14.86 -8.73 -7.18
C GLU A 61 14.06 -7.66 -6.44
N MET A 62 14.29 -6.39 -6.78
CA MET A 62 13.49 -5.27 -6.26
C MET A 62 12.18 -5.18 -7.03
N LEU A 63 11.11 -5.73 -6.45
CA LEU A 63 9.79 -5.72 -7.07
C LEU A 63 8.99 -4.48 -6.66
N GLU A 64 8.19 -3.95 -7.58
CA GLU A 64 7.32 -2.82 -7.30
C GLU A 64 6.23 -3.19 -6.28
N VAL A 65 5.94 -2.27 -5.36
CA VAL A 65 4.89 -2.44 -4.37
C VAL A 65 3.74 -1.49 -4.67
N LYS A 66 2.61 -2.07 -5.06
CA LYS A 66 1.36 -1.36 -5.26
C LYS A 66 0.62 -1.25 -3.93
N ILE A 67 0.38 -0.01 -3.51
CA ILE A 67 -0.36 0.27 -2.30
C ILE A 67 -1.87 0.21 -2.61
N ARG A 68 -2.63 -0.60 -1.87
CA ARG A 68 -4.08 -0.65 -1.90
C ARG A 68 -4.64 0.05 -0.67
N CYS A 69 -5.42 1.11 -0.89
CA CYS A 69 -6.07 1.88 0.17
C CYS A 69 -7.59 1.87 -0.01
N SER A 70 -8.34 2.33 0.98
CA SER A 70 -9.78 2.53 0.81
C SER A 70 -10.08 3.62 -0.23
N LYS A 71 -11.05 3.37 -1.12
CA LYS A 71 -11.51 4.38 -2.10
C LYS A 71 -11.89 5.70 -1.42
N LYS A 72 -12.46 5.62 -0.22
CA LYS A 72 -12.83 6.76 0.62
C LYS A 72 -11.64 7.66 0.99
N ILE A 73 -10.48 7.10 1.33
CA ILE A 73 -9.29 7.91 1.65
C ILE A 73 -8.65 8.46 0.38
N SER A 74 -8.68 7.70 -0.73
CA SER A 74 -8.17 8.13 -2.02
C SER A 74 -8.94 9.34 -2.53
N ASP A 75 -10.27 9.24 -2.50
CA ASP A 75 -11.17 10.32 -2.87
C ASP A 75 -11.01 11.52 -1.92
N ALA A 76 -10.94 11.28 -0.61
CA ALA A 76 -10.69 12.34 0.36
C ALA A 76 -9.31 13.01 0.23
N MET A 77 -8.32 12.38 -0.42
CA MET A 77 -7.03 13.02 -0.72
C MET A 77 -7.09 13.93 -1.95
N GLU A 78 -7.98 13.64 -2.90
CA GLU A 78 -8.24 14.44 -4.10
C GLU A 78 -9.38 15.46 -3.88
N GLY A 79 -10.17 15.32 -2.82
CA GLY A 79 -11.27 16.19 -2.46
C GLY A 79 -10.87 17.51 -1.76
N PHE A 80 -11.89 18.23 -1.29
CA PHE A 80 -11.76 19.62 -0.79
C PHE A 80 -11.01 19.74 0.56
N GLU A 81 -11.09 18.74 1.44
CA GLU A 81 -10.41 18.72 2.75
C GLU A 81 -9.44 17.55 2.92
N PRO A 82 -8.30 17.54 2.21
CA PRO A 82 -7.38 16.41 2.23
C PRO A 82 -6.44 16.40 3.43
N LYS A 83 -6.59 17.33 4.39
CA LYS A 83 -5.66 17.45 5.53
C LYS A 83 -5.66 16.19 6.39
N GLU A 84 -6.84 15.67 6.72
CA GLU A 84 -6.95 14.51 7.60
C GLU A 84 -6.57 13.21 6.87
N SER A 85 -7.09 13.02 5.65
CA SER A 85 -6.79 11.87 4.79
C SER A 85 -5.30 11.78 4.45
N LYS A 86 -4.65 12.88 4.05
CA LYS A 86 -3.19 12.91 3.80
C LYS A 86 -2.40 12.61 5.07
N LYS A 87 -2.84 13.07 6.24
CA LYS A 87 -2.14 12.80 7.51
C LYS A 87 -2.19 11.31 7.86
N VAL A 88 -3.37 10.68 7.71
CA VAL A 88 -3.53 9.23 7.91
C VAL A 88 -2.71 8.46 6.88
N PHE A 89 -2.84 8.79 5.59
CA PHE A 89 -2.12 8.12 4.51
C PHE A 89 -0.59 8.24 4.68
N LYS A 90 -0.08 9.42 5.03
CA LYS A 90 1.35 9.63 5.31
C LYS A 90 1.84 8.80 6.50
N LYS A 91 1.02 8.60 7.53
CA LYS A 91 1.34 7.69 8.63
C LYS A 91 1.42 6.24 8.14
N CYS A 92 0.48 5.81 7.31
CA CYS A 92 0.55 4.50 6.68
C CYS A 92 1.84 4.32 5.88
N LEU A 93 2.22 5.31 5.06
CA LEU A 93 3.46 5.27 4.29
C LEU A 93 4.70 5.17 5.17
N LYS A 94 4.76 5.92 6.27
CA LYS A 94 5.87 5.79 7.24
C LYS A 94 5.95 4.40 7.84
N GLU A 95 4.81 3.77 8.10
CA GLU A 95 4.80 2.41 8.62
C GLU A 95 5.27 1.39 7.57
N LEU A 96 5.01 1.63 6.28
CA LEU A 96 5.62 0.86 5.19
C LEU A 96 7.15 1.00 5.19
N GLU A 97 7.65 2.23 5.31
CA GLU A 97 9.10 2.49 5.39
C GLU A 97 9.72 1.74 6.60
N ASN A 98 9.06 1.78 7.76
CA ASN A 98 9.50 1.03 8.96
C ASN A 98 9.45 -0.49 8.80
N ARG A 99 8.58 -1.01 7.92
CA ARG A 99 8.49 -2.45 7.61
C ARG A 99 9.57 -2.90 6.61
N GLY A 100 10.44 -2.01 6.17
CA GLY A 100 11.54 -2.31 5.26
C GLY A 100 11.23 -2.07 3.78
N LEU A 101 10.13 -1.38 3.45
CA LEU A 101 9.89 -0.95 2.08
C LEU A 101 10.80 0.24 1.75
N VAL A 102 11.42 0.19 0.58
CA VAL A 102 12.34 1.22 0.11
C VAL A 102 11.59 2.14 -0.84
N ARG A 103 11.69 3.46 -0.64
CA ARG A 103 11.26 4.43 -1.66
C ARG A 103 12.24 4.37 -2.82
N GLY A 104 11.76 3.98 -3.99
CA GLY A 104 12.58 3.69 -5.17
C GLY A 104 12.47 4.71 -6.28
#